data_AF-A0AA95MKJ2-F1
#
_entry.id   AF-A0AA95MKJ2-F1
#
_cell.length_a   1.000
_cell.length_b   1.000
_cell.length_c   1.000
_cell.angle_alpha   90.00
_cell.angle_beta   90.00
_cell.angle_gamma   90.00
#
_symmetry.space_group_name_H-M   'P 1'
#
loop_
_entity.id
_entity.type
_entity.pdbx_description
1 polymer ?
#
loop_
_entity_poly.entity_id
_entity_poly.type
_entity_poly.pdbx_seq_one_letter_code
_entity_poly.pdbx_strand_id
1 'polypeptide(L)' 'MNFEVYNRVLHVENISITAVASSSLFMVGDTETIQLTSAFDTPPESLIIGPLVPLKRDVTPGYADPYL' A
#
# COMPACT_ATOMS: atom_id res chain seq x y z
N MET A 1 -24.09 -25.98 6.35
CA MET A 1 -24.03 -24.51 6.21
C MET A 1 -24.21 -24.20 4.73
N ASN A 2 -25.23 -23.42 4.36
CA ASN A 2 -25.48 -23.06 2.96
C ASN A 2 -24.75 -21.74 2.69
N PHE A 3 -23.70 -21.79 1.87
CA PHE A 3 -22.97 -20.61 1.42
C PHE A 3 -23.48 -20.24 0.03
N GLU A 4 -24.09 -19.08 -0.08
CA GLU A 4 -24.74 -18.59 -1.30
C GLU A 4 -23.96 -17.39 -1.83
N VAL A 5 -23.36 -17.53 -3.02
CA VAL A 5 -22.58 -16.47 -3.66
C VAL A 5 -23.41 -15.79 -4.73
N TYR A 6 -23.75 -14.53 -4.50
CA TYR A 6 -24.39 -13.67 -5.50
C TYR A 6 -23.35 -12.84 -6.24
N ASN A 7 -22.86 -13.35 -7.37
CA ASN A 7 -21.96 -12.59 -8.24
C ASN A 7 -22.79 -11.58 -9.06
N ARG A 8 -23.06 -10.40 -8.47
CA ARG A 8 -23.59 -9.25 -9.22
C ARG A 8 -22.45 -8.75 -10.08
N VAL A 9 -22.43 -9.13 -11.37
CA VAL A 9 -21.46 -8.74 -12.42
C VAL A 9 -20.63 -7.53 -12.00
N LEU A 10 -19.51 -7.79 -11.34
CA LEU A 10 -18.69 -6.73 -10.77
C LEU A 10 -17.82 -6.20 -11.90
N HIS A 11 -18.37 -5.24 -12.66
CA HIS A 11 -17.74 -4.71 -13.85
C HIS A 11 -16.92 -3.48 -13.50
N VAL A 12 -15.61 -3.70 -13.38
CA VAL A 12 -14.65 -2.66 -13.03
C VAL A 12 -13.93 -2.29 -14.31
N GLU A 13 -14.31 -1.17 -14.90
CA GLU A 13 -13.84 -0.79 -16.23
C GLU A 13 -12.38 -0.32 -16.20
N ASN A 14 -12.09 0.77 -15.51
CA ASN A 14 -10.74 1.29 -15.42
C ASN A 14 -10.42 1.73 -14.00
N ILE A 15 -9.30 1.21 -13.49
CA ILE A 15 -8.66 1.66 -12.25
C ILE A 15 -7.31 2.26 -12.62
N SER A 16 -7.11 3.52 -12.28
CA SER A 16 -5.82 4.19 -12.40
C SER A 16 -5.30 4.53 -11.01
N ILE A 17 -4.25 3.83 -10.57
CA ILE A 17 -3.57 4.06 -9.29
C ILE A 17 -2.21 4.68 -9.59
N THR A 18 -2.01 5.91 -9.14
CA THR A 18 -0.78 6.68 -9.40
C THR A 18 0.31 6.44 -8.36
N ALA A 19 -0.07 6.08 -7.13
CA ALA A 19 0.83 5.65 -6.07
C ALA A 19 0.09 4.86 -5.00
N VAL A 20 0.81 3.95 -4.34
CA VAL A 20 0.39 3.28 -3.09
C VAL A 20 1.44 3.55 -2.02
N ALA A 21 1.00 3.88 -0.80
CA ALA A 21 1.90 4.16 0.32
C ALA A 21 2.38 2.86 0.98
N SER A 22 3.37 2.96 1.88
CA SER A 22 3.75 1.85 2.75
C SER A 22 2.55 1.39 3.59
N SER A 23 2.33 0.07 3.67
CA SER A 23 1.20 -0.52 4.39
C SER A 23 -0.18 -0.13 3.83
N SER A 24 -0.39 -0.33 2.52
CA SER A 24 -1.69 -0.06 1.88
C SER A 24 -2.26 -1.30 1.18
N LEU A 25 -3.59 -1.35 1.11
CA LEU A 25 -4.36 -2.42 0.45
C LEU A 25 -5.44 -1.77 -0.41
N PHE A 26 -5.45 -2.11 -1.69
CA PHE A 26 -6.53 -1.77 -2.62
C PHE A 26 -7.28 -3.06 -2.95
N MET A 27 -8.61 -3.04 -2.83
CA MET A 27 -9.44 -4.23 -2.93
C MET A 27 -10.74 -3.94 -3.67
N VAL A 28 -11.17 -4.91 -4.47
CA VAL A 28 -12.35 -4.83 -5.32
C VAL A 28 -13.12 -6.13 -5.21
N GLY A 29 -14.41 -6.03 -4.87
CA GLY A 29 -15.22 -7.18 -4.47
C GLY A 29 -15.25 -7.38 -2.96
N ASP A 30 -15.89 -8.47 -2.54
CA ASP A 30 -16.19 -8.71 -1.14
C ASP A 30 -15.02 -9.39 -0.43
N THR A 31 -14.82 -9.08 0.84
CA THR A 31 -13.89 -9.80 1.72
C THR A 31 -14.49 -9.90 3.10
N GLU A 32 -14.48 -11.12 3.64
CA GLU A 32 -15.08 -11.43 4.93
C GLU A 32 -14.20 -10.94 6.09
N THR A 33 -12.88 -11.05 5.98
CA THR A 33 -11.95 -10.58 7.02
C THR A 33 -10.61 -10.21 6.40
N ILE A 34 -10.07 -9.07 6.84
CA ILE A 34 -8.71 -8.62 6.52
C ILE A 34 -7.97 -8.49 7.84
N GLN A 35 -6.94 -9.31 8.05
CA GLN A 35 -6.06 -9.20 9.22
C GLN A 35 -4.71 -8.64 8.78
N LEU A 36 -4.40 -7.44 9.27
CA LEU A 36 -3.10 -6.81 9.10
C LEU A 36 -2.35 -6.90 10.42
N THR A 37 -1.11 -7.40 10.38
CA THR A 37 -0.23 -7.46 11.55
C THR A 37 1.06 -6.74 11.23
N SER A 38 1.56 -6.00 12.20
CA SER A 38 2.89 -5.42 12.16
C SER A 38 3.56 -5.80 13.48
N ALA A 39 4.51 -6.71 13.42
CA ALA A 39 5.33 -7.08 14.56
C ALA A 39 6.64 -6.29 14.48
N PHE A 40 6.99 -5.62 15.57
CA PHE A 40 8.28 -4.95 15.71
C PHE A 40 9.02 -5.57 16.88
N ASP A 41 10.22 -6.09 16.63
CA ASP A 41 11.02 -6.85 17.60
C ASP A 41 12.14 -5.99 18.22
N THR A 42 11.89 -4.70 18.45
CA THR A 42 12.84 -3.85 19.19
C THR A 42 12.24 -3.36 20.50
N PRO A 43 13.04 -3.32 21.58
CA PRO A 43 12.60 -2.82 22.87
C PRO A 43 12.18 -1.34 22.81
N PRO A 44 11.26 -0.88 23.69
CA PRO A 44 10.67 0.46 23.67
C PRO A 44 11.68 1.61 23.86
N GLU A 45 12.88 1.33 24.37
CA GLU A 45 13.98 2.29 24.50
C GLU A 45 14.77 2.50 23.20
N SER A 46 14.63 1.59 22.22
CA SER A 46 15.16 1.75 20.87
C SER A 46 14.21 2.66 20.09
N LEU A 47 14.44 3.98 20.13
CA LEU A 47 13.70 4.96 19.36
C LEU A 47 13.72 4.60 17.84
N ILE A 48 12.62 4.05 17.32
CA ILE A 48 12.43 3.73 15.88
C ILE A 48 12.06 5.00 15.08
N ILE A 49 11.76 6.10 15.75
CA ILE A 49 11.53 7.38 15.09
C ILE A 49 12.89 8.03 14.85
N GLY A 50 13.59 7.58 13.82
CA GLY A 50 14.43 8.51 13.07
C GLY A 50 13.51 9.61 12.53
N PRO A 51 13.94 10.87 12.42
CA PRO A 51 13.15 11.88 11.70
C PRO A 51 12.75 11.27 10.36
N LEU A 52 11.48 11.35 9.99
CA LEU A 52 11.02 10.96 8.66
C LEU A 52 11.93 11.67 7.66
N VAL A 53 12.94 10.96 7.13
CA VAL A 53 13.81 11.52 6.11
C VAL A 53 12.90 11.62 4.90
N PRO A 54 12.53 12.82 4.46
CA PRO A 54 11.80 12.94 3.21
C PRO A 54 12.68 12.27 2.18
N LEU A 55 12.12 11.33 1.40
CA LEU A 55 12.80 10.81 0.23
C LEU A 55 13.10 12.02 -0.65
N LYS A 56 14.31 12.58 -0.52
CA LYS A 56 14.75 13.65 -1.39
C LYS A 56 14.74 13.06 -2.79
N ARG A 57 14.22 13.84 -3.75
CA ARG A 57 14.42 13.52 -5.16
C ARG A 57 15.89 13.18 -5.37
N ASP A 58 16.12 12.03 -5.98
CA ASP A 58 17.45 11.69 -6.45
C ASP A 58 17.81 12.72 -7.54
N VAL A 59 18.77 13.58 -7.24
CA VAL A 59 19.29 14.61 -8.16
C VAL A 59 20.63 14.16 -8.76
N THR A 60 20.93 12.86 -8.71
CA THR A 60 22.13 12.30 -9.36
C THR A 60 22.11 12.66 -10.84
N PRO A 61 23.12 13.40 -11.34
CA PRO A 61 23.19 13.77 -12.75
C PRO A 61 23.30 12.51 -13.60
N GLY A 62 22.28 12.22 -14.43
CA GLY A 62 22.32 11.13 -15.40
C GLY A 62 21.21 10.07 -15.28
N TYR A 63 20.39 10.09 -14.23
CA TYR A 63 19.11 9.36 -14.25
C TYR A 63 18.05 10.29 -14.83
N ALA A 64 17.43 9.90 -15.95
CA ALA A 64 16.46 10.73 -16.64
C ALA A 64 15.33 11.14 -15.69
N ASP A 65 15.13 12.44 -15.52
CA ASP A 65 13.89 12.97 -14.99
C ASP A 65 12.79 12.62 -16.00
N PRO A 66 11.78 11.78 -15.65
CA PRO A 66 10.71 11.44 -16.58
C PRO A 66 9.77 12.63 -16.89
N TYR A 67 10.02 13.81 -16.30
CA TYR A 67 9.26 15.04 -16.53
C TYR A 67 10.09 16.20 -17.11
N LEU A 68 11.27 15.92 -17.68
CA LEU A 68 11.99 16.80 -18.61
C LEU A 68 12.16 16.13 -19.97
#